data_AF-A0A7V9LZU5-F1
#
_entry.id   AF-A0A7V9LZU5-F1
#
_cell.length_a   1.000
_cell.length_b   1.000
_cell.length_c   1.000
_cell.angle_alpha   90.00
_cell.angle_beta   90.00
_cell.angle_gamma   90.00
#
_symmetry.space_group_name_H-M   'P 1'
#
loop_
_entity.id
_entity.type
_entity.pdbx_description
1 polymer ?
#
loop_
_entity_poly.entity_id
_entity_poly.type
_entity_poly.pdbx_seq_one_letter_code
_entity_poly.pdbx_strand_id
1 'polypeptide(L)'
;MKYTTSRFNWVAAAALLLALPTAYFIAINILKGFGVDGPYYAADPLLKRAGIKESLGWNINLLILFGPVLAIVLTVFKILKFQFHFTKQDFQFYLSVQKRWFHLLIAAFSAGLLAILFFYMLGENCNC
;
A
#
# COMPACT_ATOMS: atom_id res chain seq x y z
N MET A 1 -21.81 20.06 -18.24
CA MET A 1 -20.74 19.09 -17.95
C MET A 1 -19.41 19.83 -17.90
N LYS A 2 -18.86 20.11 -16.71
CA LYS A 2 -17.51 20.65 -16.58
C LYS A 2 -16.53 19.50 -16.76
N TYR A 3 -15.82 19.49 -17.87
CA TYR A 3 -14.66 18.62 -18.05
C TYR A 3 -13.62 19.03 -17.01
N THR A 4 -13.57 18.30 -15.90
CA THR A 4 -12.45 18.34 -14.98
C THR A 4 -11.23 17.89 -15.76
N THR A 5 -10.43 18.86 -16.22
CA THR A 5 -9.05 18.63 -16.63
C THR A 5 -8.37 17.91 -15.50
N SER A 6 -8.24 16.59 -15.65
CA SER A 6 -7.54 15.71 -14.73
C SER A 6 -6.09 16.15 -14.72
N ARG A 7 -5.74 17.08 -13.83
CA ARG A 7 -4.35 17.38 -13.53
C ARG A 7 -3.75 16.06 -13.08
N PHE A 8 -2.93 15.48 -13.94
CA PHE A 8 -2.31 14.19 -13.72
C PHE A 8 -1.66 14.20 -12.34
N ASN A 9 -2.23 13.42 -11.42
CA ASN A 9 -1.88 13.50 -10.01
C ASN A 9 -0.71 12.55 -9.80
N TRP A 10 0.49 13.00 -10.16
CA TRP A 10 1.73 12.22 -10.11
C TRP A 10 1.95 11.52 -8.77
N VAL A 11 1.50 12.13 -7.67
CA VAL A 11 1.58 11.52 -6.33
C VAL A 11 0.70 10.29 -6.19
N ALA A 12 -0.52 10.34 -6.74
CA ALA A 12 -1.42 9.19 -6.75
C ALA A 12 -0.90 8.07 -7.66
N ALA A 13 -0.34 8.44 -8.81
CA ALA A 13 0.31 7.49 -9.72
C ALA A 13 1.52 6.81 -9.06
N ALA A 14 2.40 7.58 -8.41
CA ALA A 14 3.56 7.05 -7.69
C ALA A 14 3.14 6.13 -6.52
N ALA A 15 2.14 6.53 -5.74
CA ALA A 15 1.62 5.71 -4.64
C ALA A 15 1.02 4.39 -5.15
N LEU A 16 0.29 4.41 -6.26
CA LEU A 16 -0.22 3.20 -6.90
C LEU A 16 0.91 2.30 -7.41
N LEU A 17 1.92 2.89 -8.05
CA LEU A 17 3.06 2.16 -8.60
C LEU A 17 3.89 1.49 -7.50
N LEU A 18 3.99 2.12 -6.32
CA LEU A 18 4.62 1.56 -5.12
C LEU A 18 3.81 0.43 -4.48
N ALA A 19 2.47 0.49 -4.53
CA ALA A 19 1.59 -0.55 -3.98
C ALA A 19 1.40 -1.75 -4.93
N LEU A 20 1.68 -1.56 -6.22
CA LEU A 20 1.44 -2.53 -7.29
C LEU A 20 2.19 -3.86 -7.10
N PRO A 21 3.50 -3.89 -6.77
CA PRO A 21 4.23 -5.13 -6.53
C PRO A 21 3.60 -5.96 -5.42
N THR A 22 3.18 -5.30 -4.33
CA THR A 22 2.53 -5.96 -3.20
C THR A 22 1.15 -6.50 -3.56
N ALA A 23 0.36 -5.71 -4.30
CA ALA A 23 -0.94 -6.13 -4.80
C ALA A 23 -0.82 -7.36 -5.73
N TYR A 24 0.15 -7.33 -6.64
CA TYR A 24 0.44 -8.43 -7.55
C TYR A 24 0.82 -9.71 -6.79
N PHE A 25 1.69 -9.58 -5.80
CA PHE A 25 2.10 -10.71 -4.96
C PHE A 25 0.93 -11.33 -4.18
N ILE A 26 0.10 -10.50 -3.55
CA ILE A 26 -1.11 -10.96 -2.84
C ILE A 26 -2.06 -11.66 -3.82
N ALA A 27 -2.29 -11.08 -5.01
CA ALA A 27 -3.18 -11.66 -6.01
C ALA A 27 -2.70 -13.05 -6.47
N ILE A 28 -1.40 -13.20 -6.71
CA ILE A 28 -0.80 -14.48 -7.09
C ILE A 28 -0.91 -15.53 -5.99
N ASN A 29 -0.67 -15.17 -4.73
CA ASN A 29 -0.81 -16.10 -3.60
C ASN A 29 -2.26 -16.52 -3.38
N ILE A 30 -3.22 -15.61 -3.54
CA ILE A 30 -4.65 -15.94 -3.50
C ILE A 30 -4.98 -16.93 -4.63
N LEU A 31 -4.54 -16.65 -5.86
CA LEU A 31 -4.77 -17.54 -7.01
C LEU A 31 -4.18 -18.94 -6.80
N LYS A 32 -2.98 -19.03 -6.21
CA LYS A 32 -2.37 -20.31 -5.79
C LYS A 32 -3.26 -21.05 -4.77
N GLY A 33 -3.82 -20.32 -3.80
CA GLY A 33 -4.78 -20.88 -2.82
C GLY A 33 -6.06 -21.43 -3.45
N PHE A 34 -6.48 -20.91 -4.61
CA PHE A 34 -7.61 -21.42 -5.39
C PHE A 34 -7.22 -22.53 -6.39
N GLY A 35 -5.98 -23.03 -6.36
CA GLY A 35 -5.49 -24.08 -7.27
C GLY A 35 -5.21 -23.60 -8.70
N VAL A 36 -5.11 -22.29 -8.91
CA VAL A 36 -4.77 -21.70 -10.21
C VAL A 36 -3.27 -21.40 -10.23
N ASP A 37 -2.47 -22.42 -10.56
CA ASP A 37 -1.01 -22.33 -10.47
C ASP A 37 -0.36 -21.64 -11.69
N GLY A 38 -1.04 -21.57 -12.83
CA GLY A 38 -0.50 -21.00 -14.08
C GLY A 38 0.11 -19.59 -13.97
N PRO A 39 -0.57 -18.59 -13.37
CA PRO A 39 0.00 -17.26 -13.19
C PRO A 39 1.13 -17.22 -12.18
N TYR A 40 1.15 -18.14 -11.21
CA TYR A 40 2.25 -18.28 -10.25
C TYR A 40 3.52 -18.77 -10.96
N TYR A 41 3.43 -19.85 -11.74
CA TYR A 41 4.57 -20.41 -12.48
C TYR A 41 5.17 -19.46 -13.52
N ALA A 42 4.34 -18.61 -14.15
CA ALA A 42 4.82 -17.60 -15.09
C ALA A 42 5.59 -16.45 -14.39
N ALA A 43 5.19 -16.10 -13.17
CA ALA A 43 5.79 -15.02 -12.39
C ALA A 43 6.98 -15.49 -11.54
N ASP A 44 7.02 -16.76 -11.14
CA ASP A 44 8.04 -17.37 -10.30
C ASP A 44 9.50 -17.09 -10.75
N PRO A 45 9.90 -17.18 -12.04
CA PRO A 45 11.26 -16.86 -12.44
C PRO A 45 11.62 -15.37 -12.28
N LEU A 46 10.65 -14.47 -12.44
CA LEU A 46 10.82 -13.03 -12.21
C LEU A 46 10.88 -12.71 -10.72
N LEU A 47 10.01 -13.33 -9.92
CA LEU A 47 9.96 -13.19 -8.46
C LEU A 47 11.27 -13.70 -7.83
N LYS A 48 11.75 -14.88 -8.25
CA LYS A 48 13.04 -15.45 -7.80
C LYS A 48 14.23 -14.56 -8.18
N ARG A 49 14.25 -13.98 -9.39
CA ARG A 49 15.29 -13.00 -9.80
C ARG A 49 15.25 -11.72 -8.99
N ALA A 50 14.06 -11.28 -8.58
CA ALA A 50 13.87 -10.13 -7.70
C ALA A 50 14.15 -10.43 -6.22
N GLY A 51 14.60 -11.66 -5.88
CA GLY A 51 14.86 -12.08 -4.51
C GLY A 51 13.59 -12.36 -3.68
N ILE A 52 12.43 -12.45 -4.34
CA ILE A 52 11.14 -12.74 -3.70
C ILE A 52 10.99 -14.27 -3.64
N LYS A 53 11.15 -14.85 -2.46
CA LYS A 53 10.99 -16.30 -2.22
C LYS A 53 9.52 -16.63 -1.92
N GLU A 54 9.15 -17.89 -2.16
CA GLU A 54 7.78 -18.39 -1.96
C GLU A 54 7.31 -18.35 -0.50
N SER A 55 8.24 -18.42 0.47
CA SER A 55 7.93 -18.32 1.90
C SER A 55 8.29 -16.94 2.45
N LEU A 56 7.38 -16.32 3.21
CA LEU A 56 7.62 -15.05 3.90
C LEU A 56 8.45 -15.28 5.18
N GLY A 57 9.63 -15.88 5.03
CA GLY A 57 10.64 -15.84 6.09
C GLY A 57 11.08 -14.38 6.35
N TRP A 58 11.76 -14.10 7.47
CA TRP A 58 12.27 -12.77 7.87
C TRP A 58 13.01 -11.95 6.79
N ASN A 59 13.37 -12.58 5.67
CA ASN A 59 13.90 -11.99 4.45
C ASN A 59 12.81 -11.55 3.46
N ILE A 60 11.69 -11.04 3.96
CA ILE A 60 10.67 -10.41 3.12
C ILE A 60 11.33 -9.26 2.40
N ASN A 61 11.23 -9.26 1.07
CA ASN A 61 11.77 -8.20 0.27
C ASN A 61 11.19 -6.88 0.78
N LEU A 62 12.05 -6.02 1.35
CA LEU A 62 11.67 -4.75 2.00
C LEU A 62 10.74 -3.95 1.09
N LEU A 63 10.91 -4.06 -0.24
CA LEU A 63 10.05 -3.43 -1.23
C LEU A 63 8.55 -3.81 -1.11
N ILE A 64 8.22 -5.08 -0.81
CA ILE A 64 6.83 -5.57 -0.68
C ILE A 64 6.17 -5.02 0.58
N LEU A 65 6.94 -4.86 1.66
CA LEU A 65 6.44 -4.34 2.93
C LEU A 65 6.40 -2.80 2.93
N PHE A 66 7.47 -2.16 2.46
CA PHE A 66 7.61 -0.71 2.45
C PHE A 66 6.81 -0.04 1.32
N GLY A 67 6.52 -0.73 0.22
CA GLY A 67 5.74 -0.17 -0.90
C GLY A 67 4.37 0.40 -0.46
N PRO A 68 3.50 -0.40 0.18
CA PRO A 68 2.22 0.07 0.71
C PRO A 68 2.38 1.13 1.81
N VAL A 69 3.40 0.99 2.67
CA VAL A 69 3.69 1.98 3.73
C VAL A 69 4.01 3.34 3.11
N LEU A 70 4.90 3.38 2.12
CA LEU A 70 5.25 4.60 1.39
C LEU A 70 4.05 5.17 0.63
N ALA A 71 3.21 4.33 0.04
CA ALA A 71 1.98 4.74 -0.61
C ALA A 71 1.01 5.43 0.37
N ILE A 72 0.85 4.89 1.59
CA ILE A 72 0.06 5.51 2.66
C ILE A 72 0.67 6.84 3.07
N VAL A 73 1.98 6.89 3.33
CA VAL A 73 2.67 8.11 3.76
C VAL A 73 2.48 9.23 2.73
N LEU A 74 2.72 8.94 1.43
CA LEU A 74 2.57 9.90 0.34
C LEU A 74 1.13 10.41 0.19
N THR A 75 0.14 9.54 0.40
CA THR A 75 -1.28 9.92 0.26
C THR A 75 -1.82 10.64 1.49
N VAL A 76 -1.40 10.25 2.69
CA VAL A 76 -1.75 10.88 3.98
C VAL A 76 -1.37 12.35 4.01
N PHE A 77 -0.16 12.71 3.57
CA PHE A 77 0.28 14.12 3.53
C PHE A 77 -0.55 15.01 2.60
N LYS A 78 -1.28 14.43 1.64
CA LYS A 78 -2.19 15.18 0.75
C LYS A 78 -3.61 15.30 1.30
N ILE A 79 -3.98 14.42 2.23
CA ILE A 79 -5.31 14.36 2.84
C ILE A 79 -5.33 15.17 4.14
N LEU A 80 -4.28 15.06 4.95
CA LEU A 80 -4.16 15.70 6.26
C LEU A 80 -3.45 17.04 6.14
N LYS A 81 -4.13 18.10 6.56
CA LYS A 81 -3.53 19.40 6.82
C LYS A 81 -3.46 19.62 8.33
N PHE A 82 -2.24 19.84 8.80
CA PHE A 82 -1.97 20.23 10.17
C PHE A 82 -1.80 21.75 10.21
N GLN A 83 -2.62 22.42 11.01
CA GLN A 83 -2.50 23.85 11.28
C GLN A 83 -2.28 24.01 12.78
N PHE A 84 -1.10 24.51 13.14
CA PHE A 84 -0.75 24.82 14.51
C PHE A 84 -0.89 26.32 14.69
N HIS A 85 -1.76 26.74 15.61
CA HIS A 85 -1.89 28.13 15.98
C HIS A 85 -1.42 28.27 17.43
N PHE A 86 -0.26 28.91 17.60
CA PHE A 86 0.30 29.20 18.90
C PHE A 86 0.00 30.65 19.27
N THR A 87 -0.77 30.83 20.34
CA THR A 87 -0.98 32.11 20.98
C THR A 87 -0.28 32.11 22.34
N LYS A 88 0.11 33.27 22.87
CA LYS A 88 0.81 33.41 24.17
C LYS A 88 0.09 32.76 25.37
N GLN A 89 -1.21 32.47 25.24
CA GLN A 89 -2.04 31.90 26.30
C GLN A 89 -2.69 30.56 25.92
N ASP A 90 -2.70 30.19 24.64
CA ASP A 90 -3.41 29.00 24.15
C ASP A 90 -2.65 28.32 23.01
N PHE A 91 -2.68 26.99 23.03
CA PHE A 91 -2.24 26.14 21.92
C PHE A 91 -3.46 25.55 21.22
N GLN A 92 -3.70 25.97 19.98
CA GLN A 92 -4.80 25.44 19.16
C GLN A 92 -4.24 24.56 18.05
N PHE A 93 -4.63 23.29 18.08
CA PHE A 93 -4.30 22.31 17.06
C PHE A 93 -5.50 22.06 16.16
N TYR A 94 -5.37 22.41 14.88
CA TYR A 94 -6.38 22.18 13.86
C TYR A 94 -5.95 21.07 12.92
N LEU A 95 -6.71 19.98 12.93
CA LEU A 95 -6.59 18.88 11.99
C LEU A 95 -7.69 18.99 10.94
N SER A 96 -7.33 19.25 9.68
CA SER A 96 -8.30 19.30 8.59
C SER A 96 -8.08 18.15 7.61
N VAL A 97 -9.13 17.36 7.37
CA VAL A 97 -9.14 16.26 6.40
C VAL A 97 -9.76 16.78 5.10
N GLN A 98 -8.95 16.89 4.05
CA GLN A 98 -9.46 17.26 2.73
C GLN A 98 -10.17 16.06 2.10
N LYS A 99 -11.41 16.27 1.63
CA LYS A 99 -12.16 15.26 0.85
C LYS A 99 -11.51 15.04 -0.52
N ARG A 100 -10.47 14.21 -0.57
CA ARG A 100 -9.81 13.73 -1.78
C ARG A 100 -10.07 12.24 -1.95
N TRP A 101 -11.25 11.90 -2.45
CA TRP A 101 -11.72 10.52 -2.61
C TRP A 101 -10.69 9.58 -3.25
N PHE A 102 -10.00 10.03 -4.30
CA PHE A 102 -8.98 9.20 -4.95
C PHE A 102 -7.77 8.87 -4.06
N HIS A 103 -7.32 9.82 -3.24
CA HIS A 103 -6.19 9.59 -2.32
C HIS A 103 -6.64 8.72 -1.14
N LEU A 104 -7.88 8.93 -0.66
CA LEU A 104 -8.49 8.07 0.36
C LEU A 104 -8.62 6.62 -0.11
N LEU A 105 -9.03 6.40 -1.37
CA LEU A 105 -9.10 5.06 -1.96
C LEU A 105 -7.72 4.38 -2.03
N ILE A 106 -6.68 5.10 -2.46
CA ILE A 106 -5.32 4.54 -2.52
C ILE A 106 -4.80 4.23 -1.11
N ALA A 107 -5.07 5.11 -0.14
CA ALA A 107 -4.69 4.87 1.25
C ALA A 107 -5.41 3.64 1.83
N ALA A 108 -6.72 3.52 1.60
CA ALA A 108 -7.51 2.36 2.02
C ALA A 108 -7.06 1.07 1.35
N PHE A 109 -6.77 1.11 0.04
CA PHE A 109 -6.23 -0.02 -0.71
C PHE A 109 -4.88 -0.47 -0.13
N SER A 110 -3.96 0.46 0.08
CA SER A 110 -2.63 0.18 0.62
C SER A 110 -2.69 -0.35 2.06
N ALA A 111 -3.60 0.18 2.89
CA ALA A 111 -3.85 -0.33 4.23
C ALA A 111 -4.43 -1.75 4.20
N GLY A 112 -5.32 -2.05 3.26
CA GLY A 112 -5.84 -3.40 3.04
C GLY A 112 -4.74 -4.39 2.66
N LEU A 113 -3.81 -4.00 1.77
CA LEU A 113 -2.66 -4.84 1.41
C LEU A 113 -1.78 -5.14 2.63
N LEU A 114 -1.53 -4.13 3.48
CA LEU A 114 -0.79 -4.32 4.73
C LEU A 114 -1.51 -5.25 5.70
N ALA A 115 -2.83 -5.11 5.85
CA ALA A 115 -3.61 -6.00 6.70
C ALA A 115 -3.52 -7.46 6.23
N ILE A 116 -3.64 -7.70 4.91
CA ILE A 116 -3.49 -9.05 4.34
C ILE A 116 -2.10 -9.61 4.60
N LEU A 117 -1.04 -8.82 4.37
CA LEU A 117 0.34 -9.22 4.67
C LEU A 117 0.52 -9.55 6.16
N PHE A 118 -0.06 -8.74 7.05
CA PHE A 118 0.01 -8.94 8.49
C PHE A 118 -0.67 -10.25 8.92
N PHE A 119 -1.88 -10.52 8.43
CA PHE A 119 -2.56 -11.79 8.70
C PHE A 119 -1.82 -12.99 8.13
N TYR A 120 -1.22 -12.86 6.95
CA TYR A 120 -0.41 -13.92 6.35
C TYR A 120 0.83 -14.23 7.19
N MET A 121 1.56 -13.20 7.63
CA MET A 121 2.68 -13.35 8.57
C MET A 121 2.26 -14.00 9.88
N LEU A 122 1.12 -13.58 10.46
CA LEU A 122 0.61 -14.20 11.69
C LEU A 122 0.26 -15.67 11.46
N GLY A 123 -0.35 -16.00 10.32
CA GLY A 123 -0.66 -17.39 9.94
C GLY A 123 0.59 -18.25 9.80
N GLU A 124 1.65 -17.74 9.17
CA GLU A 124 2.93 -18.46 9.06
C GLU A 124 3.62 -18.65 10.42
N ASN A 125 3.58 -17.64 11.31
CA ASN A 125 4.24 -17.72 12.61
C ASN A 125 3.44 -18.48 13.67
N CYS A 126 2.10 -18.52 13.59
CA CYS A 126 1.24 -19.26 14.52
C CYS A 126 1.07 -20.74 14.16
N ASN A 127 1.42 -21.16 12.93
CA ASN A 127 1.47 -22.58 12.54
C ASN A 127 2.81 -23.26 12.92
N CYS A 128 3.64 -22.61 13.74
CA CYS A 128 4.80 -23.21 14.40
C CYS A 128 4.40 -23.86 15.73
#